data_AF-A0A1I0M406-F1
#
_entry.id   AF-A0A1I0M406-F1
#
_cell.length_a   1.000
_cell.length_b   1.000
_cell.length_c   1.000
_cell.angle_alpha   90.00
_cell.angle_beta   90.00
_cell.angle_gamma   90.00
#
_symmetry.space_group_name_H-M   'P 1'
#
loop_
_entity.id
_entity.type
_entity.pdbx_description
1 polymer ?
#
loop_
_entity_poly.entity_id
_entity_poly.type
_entity_poly.pdbx_seq_one_letter_code
_entity_poly.pdbx_strand_id
1 'polypeptide(L)'
;MINKKLKAAAILMIIHGAMIEAIPSLLMMPSIASGLGGTEMPPIFAIDFFKDNLMLMMPMAVMFGITRVIGAMGVLKNRMWGFYLSVINCVITMNLMLFMIPAGIADGILACSALILLLTGYFGKQTIR
;
A
#
# COMPACT_ATOMS: atom_id res chain seq x y z
N MET A 1 22.46 9.76 -9.98
CA MET A 1 22.15 8.32 -10.24
C MET A 1 21.35 7.77 -9.07
N ILE A 2 20.23 7.09 -9.33
CA ILE A 2 19.39 6.50 -8.29
C ILE A 2 20.09 5.27 -7.70
N ASN A 3 20.11 5.19 -6.37
CA ASN A 3 20.64 4.05 -5.64
C ASN A 3 19.83 2.78 -5.98
N LYS A 4 20.50 1.64 -6.17
CA LYS A 4 19.84 0.35 -6.49
C LYS A 4 18.75 -0.01 -5.46
N LYS A 5 18.95 0.35 -4.19
CA LYS A 5 17.98 0.14 -3.10
C LYS A 5 16.70 0.99 -3.25
N LEU A 6 16.84 2.26 -3.64
CA LEU A 6 15.71 3.17 -3.91
C LEU A 6 14.90 2.71 -5.13
N LYS A 7 15.56 2.21 -6.17
CA LYS A 7 14.89 1.61 -7.33
C LYS A 7 14.10 0.35 -6.94
N ALA A 8 14.70 -0.53 -6.13
CA ALA A 8 14.03 -1.72 -5.62
C ALA A 8 12.82 -1.36 -4.74
N ALA A 9 12.95 -0.38 -3.84
CA ALA A 9 11.85 0.13 -3.03
C ALA A 9 10.69 0.60 -3.90
N ALA A 10 10.97 1.42 -4.92
CA ALA A 10 9.93 1.95 -5.78
C ALA A 10 9.23 0.88 -6.61
N ILE A 11 9.96 -0.12 -7.13
CA ILE A 11 9.34 -1.25 -7.84
C ILE A 11 8.42 -2.03 -6.89
N LEU A 12 8.88 -2.30 -5.67
CA LEU A 12 8.08 -3.01 -4.66
C LEU A 12 6.81 -2.23 -4.30
N MET A 13 6.90 -0.91 -4.19
CA MET A 13 5.74 -0.04 -3.96
C MET A 13 4.77 0.01 -5.14
N ILE A 14 5.26 -0.05 -6.38
CA ILE A 14 4.38 -0.15 -7.57
C ILE A 14 3.64 -1.47 -7.57
N ILE A 15 4.34 -2.58 -7.31
CA ILE A 15 3.71 -3.92 -7.25
C ILE A 15 2.65 -3.94 -6.14
N HIS A 16 3.00 -3.47 -4.95
CA HIS A 16 2.07 -3.40 -3.82
C HIS A 16 0.87 -2.49 -4.13
N GLY A 17 1.10 -1.22 -4.48
CA GLY A 17 0.01 -0.26 -4.71
C GLY A 17 -0.87 -0.58 -5.92
N ALA A 18 -0.30 -1.12 -6.99
CA ALA A 18 -1.05 -1.44 -8.20
C ALA A 18 -1.70 -2.82 -8.13
N MET A 19 -0.93 -3.89 -7.86
CA MET A 19 -1.43 -5.26 -7.96
C MET A 19 -2.19 -5.75 -6.74
N ILE A 20 -1.88 -5.22 -5.54
CA ILE A 20 -2.48 -5.71 -4.29
C ILE A 20 -3.64 -4.82 -3.84
N GLU A 21 -3.48 -3.49 -3.93
CA GLU A 21 -4.53 -2.56 -3.49
C GLU A 21 -5.44 -2.09 -4.64
N ALA A 22 -4.89 -1.43 -5.67
CA ALA A 22 -5.72 -0.72 -6.64
C ALA A 22 -6.48 -1.63 -7.62
N ILE A 23 -5.80 -2.60 -8.24
CA ILE A 23 -6.40 -3.48 -9.27
C ILE A 23 -7.48 -4.39 -8.66
N PRO A 24 -7.25 -5.08 -7.54
CA PRO A 24 -8.29 -5.93 -6.93
C PRO A 24 -9.50 -5.12 -6.49
N SER A 25 -9.30 -3.97 -5.84
CA SER A 25 -10.39 -3.09 -5.39
C SER A 25 -11.23 -2.56 -6.55
N LEU A 26 -10.61 -2.25 -7.69
CA LEU A 26 -11.32 -1.79 -8.90
C LEU A 26 -12.11 -2.92 -9.57
N LEU A 27 -11.54 -4.14 -9.62
CA LEU A 27 -12.19 -5.31 -10.23
C LEU A 27 -13.35 -5.86 -9.38
N MET A 28 -13.29 -5.67 -8.06
CA MET A 28 -14.34 -6.11 -7.13
C MET A 28 -15.53 -5.13 -7.04
N MET A 29 -15.35 -3.87 -7.46
CA MET A 29 -16.40 -2.84 -7.40
C MET A 29 -17.63 -3.16 -8.26
N PRO A 30 -17.50 -3.59 -9.54
CA PRO A 30 -18.64 -3.96 -10.37
C PRO A 30 -19.33 -5.26 -9.94
N SER A 31 -18.57 -6.24 -9.43
CA SER A 31 -19.12 -7.54 -9.02
C SER A 31 -19.96 -7.43 -7.74
N ILE A 32 -19.56 -6.56 -6.81
CA ILE A 32 -20.37 -6.24 -5.62
C ILE A 32 -21.61 -5.41 -6.01
N ALA A 33 -21.46 -4.41 -6.89
CA ALA A 33 -22.56 -3.54 -7.31
C ALA A 33 -23.66 -4.26 -8.12
N SER A 34 -23.32 -5.34 -8.83
CA SER A 34 -24.25 -6.12 -9.65
C SER A 34 -24.97 -7.25 -8.88
N GLY A 35 -24.70 -7.41 -7.58
CA GLY A 35 -25.28 -8.50 -6.77
C GLY A 35 -24.80 -9.90 -7.16
N LEU A 36 -23.90 -10.03 -8.13
CA LEU A 36 -23.24 -11.27 -8.55
C LEU A 36 -22.18 -11.74 -7.54
N GLY A 37 -21.84 -10.92 -6.54
CA GLY A 37 -20.97 -11.26 -5.43
C GLY A 37 -21.69 -12.16 -4.41
N GLY A 38 -21.89 -13.42 -4.75
CA GLY A 38 -22.29 -14.46 -3.80
C GLY A 38 -21.34 -14.51 -2.61
N THR A 39 -21.90 -14.23 -1.43
CA THR A 39 -21.75 -14.96 -0.17
C THR A 39 -20.38 -15.55 0.17
N GLU A 40 -19.83 -15.06 1.29
CA GLU A 40 -18.63 -15.54 1.99
C GLU A 40 -17.30 -15.04 1.42
N MET A 41 -17.08 -13.73 1.53
CA MET A 41 -15.69 -13.29 1.68
C MET A 41 -15.12 -13.94 2.95
N PRO A 42 -13.92 -14.54 2.91
CA PRO A 42 -13.23 -14.96 4.12
C PRO A 42 -13.14 -13.77 5.08
N PRO A 43 -13.01 -13.97 6.40
CA PRO A 43 -12.93 -12.88 7.36
C PRO A 43 -11.64 -12.08 7.11
N ILE A 44 -11.72 -11.11 6.20
CA ILE A 44 -10.62 -10.23 5.77
C ILE A 44 -10.44 -9.10 6.78
N PHE A 45 -11.49 -8.77 7.53
CA PHE A 45 -11.53 -7.68 8.49
C PHE A 45 -11.72 -8.22 9.91
N ALA A 46 -10.92 -7.70 10.82
CA ALA A 46 -11.03 -7.97 12.25
C ALA A 46 -12.23 -7.23 12.89
N ILE A 47 -12.77 -6.20 12.22
CA ILE A 47 -13.88 -5.37 12.70
C ILE A 47 -15.09 -5.51 11.77
N ASP A 48 -16.27 -5.75 12.35
CA ASP A 48 -17.51 -5.95 11.60
C ASP A 48 -17.98 -4.69 10.86
N PHE A 49 -17.70 -3.49 11.39
CA PHE A 49 -17.97 -2.21 10.71
C PHE A 49 -17.43 -2.16 9.28
N PHE A 50 -16.24 -2.73 9.04
CA PHE A 50 -15.61 -2.76 7.73
C PHE A 50 -16.22 -3.81 6.80
N LYS A 51 -16.77 -4.90 7.35
CA LYS A 51 -17.52 -5.92 6.59
C LYS A 51 -18.86 -5.36 6.11
N ASP A 52 -19.52 -4.58 6.96
CA ASP A 52 -20.84 -4.00 6.65
C ASP A 52 -20.73 -2.81 5.67
N ASN A 53 -19.55 -2.18 5.57
CA ASN A 53 -19.30 -1.00 4.76
C ASN A 53 -18.25 -1.22 3.65
N LEU A 54 -18.16 -2.44 3.11
CA LEU A 54 -17.18 -2.80 2.07
C LEU A 54 -17.20 -1.85 0.85
N MET A 55 -18.38 -1.39 0.43
CA MET A 55 -18.50 -0.45 -0.69
C MET A 55 -17.86 0.92 -0.41
N LEU A 56 -17.76 1.34 0.85
CA LEU A 56 -17.09 2.59 1.25
C LEU A 56 -15.57 2.39 1.39
N MET A 57 -15.12 1.17 1.68
CA MET A 57 -13.68 0.87 1.82
C MET A 57 -12.95 0.78 0.48
N MET A 58 -13.59 0.21 -0.54
CA MET A 58 -12.90 -0.02 -1.83
C MET A 58 -12.43 1.26 -2.53
N PRO A 59 -13.19 2.37 -2.57
CA PRO A 59 -12.69 3.64 -3.06
C PRO A 59 -11.47 4.14 -2.28
N MET A 60 -11.44 3.97 -0.96
CA MET A 60 -10.29 4.34 -0.13
C MET A 60 -9.05 3.50 -0.48
N ALA A 61 -9.20 2.18 -0.67
CA ALA A 61 -8.11 1.30 -1.08
C ALA A 61 -7.53 1.71 -2.45
N VAL A 62 -8.39 2.09 -3.41
CA VAL A 62 -7.95 2.62 -4.71
C VAL A 62 -7.16 3.93 -4.54
N MET A 63 -7.62 4.85 -3.68
CA MET A 63 -6.89 6.09 -3.39
C MET A 63 -5.51 5.82 -2.77
N PHE A 64 -5.41 4.89 -1.81
CA PHE A 64 -4.13 4.49 -1.22
C PHE A 64 -3.19 3.85 -2.25
N GLY A 65 -3.70 2.99 -3.12
CA GLY A 65 -2.93 2.39 -4.20
C GLY A 65 -2.40 3.43 -5.20
N ILE A 66 -3.23 4.38 -5.63
CA ILE A 66 -2.82 5.46 -6.56
C ILE A 66 -1.75 6.34 -5.92
N THR A 67 -1.97 6.80 -4.69
CA THR A 67 -0.99 7.65 -3.99
C THR A 67 0.33 6.91 -3.78
N ARG A 68 0.30 5.59 -3.55
CA ARG A 68 1.50 4.74 -3.48
C ARG A 68 2.28 4.69 -4.79
N VAL A 69 1.59 4.49 -5.90
CA VAL A 69 2.21 4.47 -7.24
C VAL A 69 2.80 5.84 -7.58
N ILE A 70 2.09 6.94 -7.25
CA ILE A 70 2.60 8.30 -7.43
C ILE A 70 3.85 8.55 -6.58
N GLY A 71 3.85 8.13 -5.32
CA GLY A 71 5.02 8.20 -4.43
C GLY A 71 6.22 7.44 -5.00
N ALA A 72 5.99 6.21 -5.47
CA ALA A 72 7.01 5.39 -6.11
C ALA A 72 7.58 6.02 -7.40
N MET A 73 6.73 6.61 -8.24
CA MET A 73 7.18 7.38 -9.41
C MET A 73 8.04 8.59 -9.02
N GLY A 74 7.68 9.28 -7.93
CA GLY A 74 8.49 10.36 -7.38
C GLY A 74 9.87 9.88 -6.91
N VAL A 75 9.93 8.71 -6.27
CA VAL A 75 11.19 8.05 -5.89
C VAL A 75 12.02 7.64 -7.12
N LEU A 76 11.39 7.09 -8.16
CA LEU A 76 12.05 6.75 -9.44
C LEU A 76 12.55 7.98 -10.22
N LYS A 77 12.00 9.16 -9.96
CA LYS A 77 12.50 10.43 -10.50
C LYS A 77 13.50 11.10 -9.57
N ASN A 78 13.94 10.43 -8.49
CA ASN A 78 14.84 10.94 -7.47
C ASN A 78 14.36 12.27 -6.85
N ARG A 79 13.05 12.43 -6.66
CA ARG A 79 12.44 13.65 -6.10
C ARG A 79 12.13 13.45 -4.62
N MET A 80 12.51 14.43 -3.80
CA MET A 80 12.27 14.43 -2.35
C MET A 80 10.80 14.28 -1.97
N TRP A 81 9.88 14.89 -2.72
CA TRP A 81 8.44 14.78 -2.45
C TRP A 81 7.95 13.32 -2.56
N GLY A 82 8.49 12.54 -3.50
CA GLY A 82 8.12 11.14 -3.68
C GLY A 82 8.59 10.27 -2.53
N PHE A 83 9.77 10.57 -1.99
CA PHE A 83 10.29 9.91 -0.80
C PHE A 83 9.40 10.15 0.42
N TYR A 84 9.08 11.41 0.74
CA TYR A 84 8.22 11.73 1.89
C TYR A 84 6.81 11.14 1.74
N LEU A 85 6.21 11.26 0.56
CA LEU A 85 4.88 10.70 0.29
C LEU A 85 4.87 9.17 0.45
N SER A 86 5.95 8.51 0.02
CA SER A 86 6.12 7.07 0.18
C SER A 86 6.26 6.64 1.64
N VAL A 87 7.08 7.35 2.42
CA VAL A 87 7.28 7.08 3.86
C VAL A 87 5.97 7.26 4.63
N ILE A 88 5.27 8.38 4.41
CA ILE A 88 3.97 8.65 5.04
C ILE A 88 2.98 7.53 4.72
N ASN A 89 2.91 7.13 3.45
CA ASN A 89 1.99 6.09 3.02
C ASN A 89 2.33 4.71 3.63
N CYS A 90 3.61 4.35 3.75
CA CYS A 90 4.03 3.12 4.43
C CYS A 90 3.66 3.11 5.92
N VAL A 91 3.86 4.24 6.61
CA VAL A 91 3.50 4.37 8.04
C VAL A 91 1.99 4.26 8.21
N ILE A 92 1.20 4.92 7.35
CA ILE A 92 -0.26 4.83 7.39
C ILE A 92 -0.71 3.37 7.21
N THR A 93 -0.19 2.64 6.22
CA THR A 93 -0.54 1.22 6.03
C THR A 93 -0.13 0.32 7.19
N MET A 94 1.00 0.58 7.84
CA MET A 94 1.35 -0.10 9.09
C MET A 94 0.35 0.16 10.23
N ASN A 95 -0.33 1.31 10.24
CA ASN A 95 -1.38 1.55 11.22
C ASN A 95 -2.68 0.86 10.82
N LEU A 96 -3.03 0.87 9.53
CA LEU A 96 -4.26 0.23 9.06
C LEU A 96 -4.24 -1.30 9.10
N MET A 97 -3.07 -1.94 9.04
CA MET A 97 -2.97 -3.41 9.03
C MET A 97 -3.63 -4.09 10.23
N LEU A 98 -3.69 -3.41 11.38
CA LEU A 98 -4.32 -3.91 12.61
C LEU A 98 -5.83 -4.17 12.42
N PHE A 99 -6.45 -3.51 11.45
CA PHE A 99 -7.89 -3.63 11.18
C PHE A 99 -8.25 -4.73 10.17
N MET A 100 -7.26 -5.28 9.46
CA MET A 100 -7.45 -6.17 8.29
C MET A 100 -6.79 -7.54 8.44
N ILE A 101 -6.61 -8.07 9.65
CA ILE A 101 -5.98 -9.39 9.86
C ILE A 101 -6.91 -10.46 9.22
N PRO A 102 -6.47 -11.30 8.25
CA PRO A 102 -5.10 -11.66 7.83
C PRO A 102 -4.47 -10.89 6.66
N ALA A 103 -5.27 -10.23 5.81
CA ALA A 103 -4.79 -9.52 4.61
C ALA A 103 -3.79 -8.40 4.96
N GLY A 104 -4.01 -7.70 6.07
CA GLY A 104 -3.14 -6.65 6.58
C GLY A 104 -1.72 -7.13 6.94
N ILE A 105 -1.51 -8.43 7.21
CA ILE A 105 -0.16 -8.96 7.47
C ILE A 105 0.68 -8.91 6.19
N ALA A 106 0.12 -9.28 5.05
CA ALA A 106 0.81 -9.25 3.77
C ALA A 106 1.17 -7.80 3.38
N ASP A 107 0.21 -6.89 3.50
CA ASP A 107 0.43 -5.45 3.25
C ASP A 107 1.46 -4.85 4.22
N GLY A 108 1.40 -5.25 5.49
CA GLY A 108 2.36 -4.85 6.52
C GLY A 108 3.79 -5.28 6.17
N ILE A 109 4.01 -6.55 5.79
CA ILE A 109 5.34 -7.04 5.41
C ILE A 109 5.90 -6.27 4.22
N LEU A 110 5.07 -6.00 3.21
CA LEU A 110 5.48 -5.26 2.02
C LEU A 110 5.74 -3.78 2.33
N ALA A 111 4.91 -3.15 3.15
CA ALA A 111 5.10 -1.77 3.59
C ALA A 111 6.37 -1.61 4.46
N CYS A 112 6.59 -2.53 5.42
CA CYS A 112 7.82 -2.61 6.21
C CYS A 112 9.05 -2.72 5.33
N SER A 113 9.02 -3.66 4.37
CA SER A 113 10.14 -3.91 3.47
C SER A 113 10.44 -2.71 2.58
N ALA A 114 9.40 -2.07 2.02
CA ALA A 114 9.54 -0.83 1.26
C ALA A 114 10.14 0.30 2.11
N LEU A 115 9.65 0.48 3.33
CA LEU A 115 10.12 1.52 4.25
C LEU A 115 11.60 1.34 4.62
N ILE A 116 12.02 0.12 4.95
CA ILE A 116 13.43 -0.20 5.24
C ILE A 116 14.30 0.10 4.01
N LEU A 117 13.86 -0.26 2.81
CA LEU A 117 14.61 0.02 1.58
C LEU A 117 14.69 1.52 1.26
N LEU A 118 13.63 2.29 1.53
CA LEU A 118 13.64 3.75 1.42
C LEU A 118 14.64 4.36 2.39
N LEU A 119 14.53 4.04 3.68
CA LEU A 119 15.39 4.59 4.73
C LEU A 119 16.86 4.20 4.53
N THR A 120 17.15 2.93 4.26
CA THR A 120 18.53 2.48 3.98
C THR A 120 19.06 3.01 2.65
N GLY A 121 18.20 3.25 1.67
CA GLY A 121 18.56 3.81 0.37
C GLY A 121 18.91 5.31 0.42
N TYR A 122 18.24 6.05 1.31
CA TYR A 122 18.42 7.49 1.48
C TYR A 122 19.41 7.85 2.60
N PHE A 123 19.24 7.26 3.80
CA PHE A 123 20.03 7.56 5.00
C PHE A 123 21.19 6.61 5.25
N GLY A 124 21.35 5.51 4.50
CA GLY A 124 22.24 4.40 4.88
C GLY A 124 23.74 4.68 5.02
N LYS A 125 24.21 5.89 4.72
CA LYS A 125 25.60 6.34 4.97
C LYS A 125 25.71 7.36 6.11
N GLN A 126 24.59 7.83 6.65
CA GLN A 126 24.56 8.81 7.73
C GLN A 126 24.65 8.08 9.06
N THR A 127 25.56 8.53 9.92
CA THR A 127 25.64 8.09 11.31
C THR A 127 24.75 8.96 12.17
N ILE A 128 24.15 8.37 13.20
CA ILE A 128 23.43 9.11 14.24
C ILE A 128 24.48 9.96 14.95
N ARG A 129 24.30 11.28 14.99
CA ARG A 129 25.23 12.25 15.57
C ARG A 129 24.61 12.89 16.81
#